data_AF-A0A838RZZ2-F1
#
_entry.id   AF-A0A838RZZ2-F1
#
_cell.length_a   1.000
_cell.length_b   1.000
_cell.length_c   1.000
_cell.angle_alpha   90.00
_cell.angle_beta   90.00
_cell.angle_gamma   90.00
#
_symmetry.space_group_name_H-M   'P 1'
#
loop_
_entity.id
_entity.type
_entity.pdbx_description
1 polymer ?
#
loop_
_entity_poly.entity_id
_entity_poly.type
_entity_poly.pdbx_seq_one_letter_code
_entity_poly.pdbx_strand_id
1 'polypeptide(L)'
;SLFRAVVLDVWKDHHAEASKVTGALKRRIELIAQRKNRVVDAYLHEGKIDHRTYQDQLARLGEEHTLAEMELNETKVDELDIEAVVNFATNAIGDASRFWSAATLDQKQRFQKISFPEGLRFDGERFGTAPTCLAFSYLREVSSPKSSLASRTGVEPVSPP
;
A
#
# COMPACT_ATOMS: atom_id res chain seq x y z
N SER A 1 -6.99 12.95 -2.36
CA SER A 1 -6.62 13.68 -1.13
C SER A 1 -5.10 13.75 -1.03
N LEU A 2 -4.54 14.75 -0.35
CA LEU A 2 -3.10 14.84 -0.09
C LEU A 2 -2.61 13.59 0.67
N PHE A 3 -3.40 13.10 1.63
CA PHE A 3 -3.16 11.85 2.36
C PHE A 3 -2.90 10.65 1.43
N ARG A 4 -3.77 10.42 0.43
CA ARG A 4 -3.59 9.33 -0.55
C ARG A 4 -2.27 9.47 -1.31
N ALA A 5 -1.96 10.69 -1.77
CA ALA A 5 -0.73 10.94 -2.52
C ALA A 5 0.51 10.66 -1.67
N VAL A 6 0.55 11.16 -0.42
CA VAL A 6 1.67 10.95 0.51
C VAL A 6 1.85 9.47 0.87
N VAL A 7 0.77 8.74 1.18
CA VAL A 7 0.87 7.31 1.53
C VAL A 7 1.38 6.48 0.35
N LEU A 8 0.91 6.76 -0.87
CA LEU A 8 1.38 6.07 -2.07
C LEU A 8 2.84 6.42 -2.41
N ASP A 9 3.25 7.67 -2.18
CA ASP A 9 4.63 8.13 -2.42
C ASP A 9 5.60 7.45 -1.44
N VAL A 10 5.29 7.49 -0.15
CA VAL A 10 6.06 6.81 0.90
C VAL A 10 6.11 5.30 0.65
N TRP A 11 4.99 4.68 0.26
CA TRP A 11 4.99 3.26 -0.11
C TRP A 11 5.90 2.98 -1.30
N LYS A 12 5.83 3.79 -2.36
CA LYS A 12 6.70 3.65 -3.53
C LYS A 12 8.17 3.81 -3.18
N ASP A 13 8.52 4.76 -2.32
CA ASP A 13 9.89 4.96 -1.86
C ASP A 13 10.40 3.76 -1.06
N HIS A 14 9.60 3.26 -0.11
CA HIS A 14 9.95 2.07 0.67
C HIS A 14 10.04 0.79 -0.17
N HIS A 15 9.30 0.71 -1.28
CA HIS A 15 9.30 -0.44 -2.18
C HIS A 15 10.15 -0.22 -3.46
N ALA A 16 10.85 0.90 -3.56
CA ALA A 16 11.66 1.22 -4.73
C ALA A 16 12.81 0.21 -4.90
N GLU A 17 13.44 -0.21 -3.80
CA GLU A 17 14.50 -1.22 -3.81
C GLU A 17 13.97 -2.61 -4.20
N ALA A 18 12.82 -3.02 -3.64
CA ALA A 18 12.16 -4.26 -4.04
C ALA A 18 11.79 -4.25 -5.54
N SER A 19 11.27 -3.13 -6.04
CA SER A 19 10.95 -2.93 -7.46
C SER A 19 12.20 -2.99 -8.35
N LYS A 20 13.34 -2.42 -7.90
CA LYS A 20 14.63 -2.52 -8.61
C LYS A 20 15.13 -3.97 -8.69
N VAL A 21 15.01 -4.74 -7.61
CA VAL A 21 15.40 -6.16 -7.57
C VAL A 21 14.54 -6.97 -8.54
N THR A 22 13.22 -6.85 -8.47
CA THR A 22 12.29 -7.49 -9.41
C THR A 22 12.58 -7.08 -10.86
N GLY A 23 12.87 -5.81 -11.12
CA GLY A 23 13.24 -5.31 -12.44
C GLY A 23 14.59 -5.84 -12.94
N ALA A 24 15.56 -6.04 -12.06
CA ALA A 24 16.84 -6.67 -12.39
C ALA A 24 16.67 -8.16 -12.75
N LEU A 25 15.87 -8.90 -11.98
CA LEU A 25 15.56 -10.31 -12.23
C LEU A 25 14.84 -10.51 -13.58
N LYS A 26 13.84 -9.67 -13.89
CA LYS A 26 13.17 -9.69 -15.20
C LYS A 26 14.15 -9.45 -16.35
N ARG A 27 15.05 -8.47 -16.22
CA ARG A 27 16.09 -8.21 -17.24
C ARG A 27 17.07 -9.38 -17.39
N ARG A 28 17.41 -10.06 -16.29
CA ARG A 28 18.27 -11.25 -16.31
C ARG A 28 17.61 -12.40 -17.06
N ILE A 29 16.32 -12.67 -16.81
CA ILE A 29 15.53 -13.69 -17.52
C ILE A 29 15.51 -13.40 -19.02
N GLU A 30 15.22 -12.15 -19.40
CA GLU A 30 15.22 -11.71 -20.80
C GLU A 30 16.59 -11.92 -21.47
N LEU A 31 17.67 -11.54 -20.78
CA LEU A 31 19.03 -11.74 -21.30
C LEU A 31 19.35 -13.23 -21.50
N ILE A 32 18.91 -14.10 -20.58
CA ILE A 32 19.08 -15.56 -20.70
C ILE A 32 18.30 -16.07 -21.92
N ALA A 33 17.07 -15.61 -22.15
CA ALA A 33 16.28 -15.96 -23.32
C ALA A 33 16.97 -15.56 -24.63
N GLN A 34 17.50 -14.33 -24.70
CA GLN A 34 18.28 -13.87 -25.86
C GLN A 34 19.56 -14.69 -26.09
N ARG A 35 20.22 -15.15 -25.02
CA ARG A 35 21.39 -16.03 -25.12
C ARG A 35 21.00 -17.42 -25.62
N LYS A 36 19.87 -17.98 -25.17
CA LYS A 36 19.34 -19.25 -25.68
C LYS A 36 19.07 -19.17 -27.19
N ASN A 37 18.43 -18.11 -27.65
CA ASN A 37 18.18 -17.91 -29.09
C ASN A 37 19.50 -17.85 -29.88
N ARG A 38 20.50 -17.12 -29.38
CA ARG A 38 21.83 -17.09 -30.01
C ARG A 38 22.52 -18.45 -30.08
N VAL A 39 22.36 -19.30 -29.07
CA VAL A 39 22.90 -20.68 -29.08
C VAL A 39 22.18 -21.52 -30.14
N VAL A 40 20.86 -21.37 -30.27
CA VAL A 40 20.07 -22.04 -31.30
C VAL A 40 20.51 -21.60 -32.70
N ASP A 41 20.66 -20.30 -32.94
CA ASP A 41 21.09 -19.75 -34.23
C ASP A 41 22.50 -20.24 -34.62
N ALA A 42 23.43 -20.22 -33.66
CA ALA A 42 24.80 -20.68 -33.87
C ALA A 42 24.88 -22.15 -34.28
N TYR A 43 23.95 -22.98 -33.81
CA TYR A 43 23.86 -24.40 -34.17
C TYR A 43 23.13 -24.62 -35.50
N LEU A 44 21.92 -24.07 -35.66
CA LEU A 44 21.04 -24.37 -36.80
C LEU A 44 21.40 -23.63 -38.08
N HIS A 45 21.94 -22.42 -37.97
CA HIS A 45 22.15 -21.53 -39.12
C HIS A 45 23.62 -21.29 -39.41
N GLU A 46 24.45 -21.16 -38.37
CA GLU A 46 25.84 -20.77 -38.54
C GLU A 46 26.80 -21.97 -38.55
N GLY A 47 26.37 -23.13 -38.06
CA GLY A 47 27.21 -24.33 -37.94
C GLY A 47 28.46 -24.13 -37.08
N LYS A 48 28.46 -23.14 -36.18
CA LYS A 48 29.64 -22.72 -35.40
C LYS A 48 29.88 -23.57 -34.16
N ILE A 49 28.89 -24.37 -33.76
CA ILE A 49 28.97 -25.24 -32.58
C ILE A 49 28.48 -26.65 -32.91
N ASP A 50 29.07 -27.66 -32.27
CA ASP A 50 28.63 -29.04 -32.39
C ASP A 50 27.42 -29.34 -31.50
N HIS A 51 26.81 -30.52 -31.70
CA HIS A 51 25.62 -30.93 -30.97
C HIS A 51 25.83 -31.03 -29.44
N ARG A 52 26.99 -31.51 -29.00
CA ARG A 52 27.31 -31.64 -27.58
C ARG A 52 27.42 -30.27 -26.93
N THR A 53 28.18 -29.37 -27.56
CA THR A 53 28.34 -27.97 -27.11
C THR A 53 26.99 -27.26 -27.06
N TYR A 54 26.11 -27.47 -28.05
CA TYR A 54 24.76 -26.94 -28.05
C TYR A 54 23.96 -27.41 -26.83
N GLN A 55 23.91 -28.73 -26.57
CA GLN A 55 23.17 -29.30 -25.44
C GLN A 55 23.70 -28.79 -24.09
N ASP A 56 25.02 -28.76 -23.91
CA ASP A 56 25.66 -28.31 -22.67
C ASP A 56 25.32 -26.83 -22.38
N GLN A 57 25.36 -25.97 -23.39
CA GLN A 57 25.00 -24.55 -23.25
C GLN A 57 23.51 -24.36 -22.95
N LEU A 58 22.64 -25.14 -23.60
CA LEU A 58 21.20 -25.04 -23.39
C LEU A 58 20.79 -25.50 -21.99
N ALA A 59 21.41 -26.58 -21.49
CA ALA A 59 21.21 -27.08 -20.14
C ALA A 59 21.61 -26.03 -19.09
N ARG A 60 22.80 -25.45 -19.24
CA ARG A 60 23.30 -24.40 -18.35
C ARG A 60 22.40 -23.16 -18.33
N LEU A 61 22.01 -22.66 -19.51
CA LEU A 61 21.09 -21.52 -19.61
C LEU A 61 19.69 -21.87 -19.11
N GLY A 62 19.29 -23.15 -19.17
CA GLY A 62 18.09 -23.69 -18.55
C GLY A 62 18.13 -23.54 -17.04
N GLU A 63 19.19 -24.03 -16.40
CA GLU A 63 19.40 -23.93 -14.95
C GLU A 63 19.45 -22.47 -14.47
N GLU A 64 20.21 -21.61 -15.16
CA GLU A 64 20.27 -20.17 -14.85
C GLU A 64 18.89 -19.49 -14.93
N HIS A 65 18.04 -19.92 -15.88
CA HIS A 65 16.67 -19.40 -16.03
C HIS A 65 15.79 -19.84 -14.87
N THR A 66 15.80 -21.12 -14.52
CA THR A 66 15.01 -21.67 -13.42
C THR A 66 15.34 -20.97 -12.10
N LEU A 67 16.63 -20.77 -11.81
CA LEU A 67 17.07 -20.05 -10.61
C LEU A 67 16.56 -18.60 -10.60
N ALA A 68 16.68 -17.88 -11.71
CA ALA A 68 16.19 -16.50 -11.81
C ALA A 68 14.67 -16.39 -11.69
N GLU A 69 13.92 -17.38 -12.20
CA GLU A 69 12.46 -17.45 -12.03
C GLU A 69 12.05 -17.75 -10.59
N MET A 70 12.79 -18.62 -9.88
CA MET A 70 12.56 -18.89 -8.46
C MET A 70 12.79 -17.62 -7.63
N GLU A 71 13.93 -16.94 -7.82
CA GLU A 71 14.23 -15.65 -7.18
C GLU A 71 13.12 -14.61 -7.47
N LEU A 72 12.65 -14.53 -8.73
CA LEU A 72 11.56 -13.62 -9.10
C LEU A 72 10.26 -13.98 -8.39
N ASN A 73 9.94 -15.26 -8.27
CA ASN A 73 8.72 -15.72 -7.63
C ASN A 73 8.71 -15.43 -6.12
N GLU A 74 9.86 -15.52 -5.46
CA GLU A 74 10.01 -15.11 -4.07
C GLU A 74 9.71 -13.62 -3.87
N THR A 75 10.06 -12.75 -4.84
CA THR A 75 9.72 -11.31 -4.77
C THR A 75 8.22 -11.00 -4.97
N LYS A 76 7.45 -11.91 -5.57
CA LYS A 76 6.02 -11.69 -5.87
C LYS A 76 5.09 -11.99 -4.71
N VAL A 77 5.56 -12.70 -3.68
CA VAL A 77 4.72 -13.15 -2.54
C VAL A 77 4.17 -11.97 -1.72
N ASP A 78 4.73 -10.76 -1.87
CA ASP A 78 4.30 -9.54 -1.16
C ASP A 78 3.61 -8.48 -2.05
N GLU A 79 3.06 -8.86 -3.22
CA GLU A 79 2.38 -7.89 -4.10
C GLU A 79 0.96 -7.55 -3.58
N LEU A 80 0.91 -6.78 -2.49
CA LEU A 80 -0.31 -6.12 -2.01
C LEU A 80 -0.70 -5.01 -2.99
N ASP A 81 -1.94 -5.04 -3.50
CA ASP A 81 -2.49 -3.91 -4.28
C ASP A 81 -2.72 -2.72 -3.34
N ILE A 82 -1.65 -1.96 -3.12
CA ILE A 82 -1.64 -0.83 -2.20
C ILE A 82 -2.61 0.25 -2.64
N GLU A 83 -2.86 0.39 -3.94
CA GLU A 83 -3.80 1.39 -4.43
C GLU A 83 -5.23 1.01 -4.04
N ALA A 84 -5.60 -0.26 -4.21
CA ALA A 84 -6.89 -0.77 -3.75
C ALA A 84 -7.04 -0.63 -2.23
N VAL A 85 -6.00 -0.96 -1.46
CA VAL A 85 -6.01 -0.86 0.01
C VAL A 85 -6.14 0.59 0.48
N VAL A 86 -5.36 1.51 -0.08
CA VAL A 86 -5.40 2.94 0.28
C VAL A 86 -6.73 3.57 -0.16
N ASN A 87 -7.26 3.19 -1.32
CA ASN A 87 -8.58 3.64 -1.77
C ASN A 87 -9.68 3.16 -0.82
N PHE A 88 -9.65 1.88 -0.43
CA PHE A 88 -10.59 1.33 0.54
C PHE A 88 -10.50 2.07 1.88
N ALA A 89 -9.30 2.25 2.43
CA ALA A 89 -9.10 2.94 3.69
C ALA A 89 -9.59 4.40 3.62
N THR A 90 -9.28 5.11 2.52
CA THR A 90 -9.71 6.49 2.33
C THR A 90 -11.23 6.61 2.27
N ASN A 91 -11.91 5.69 1.59
CA ASN A 91 -13.36 5.68 1.51
C ASN A 91 -14.00 5.29 2.85
N ALA A 92 -13.48 4.27 3.53
CA ALA A 92 -13.99 3.80 4.81
C ALA A 92 -13.85 4.85 5.91
N ILE A 93 -12.77 5.63 5.92
CA ILE A 93 -12.55 6.69 6.92
C ILE A 93 -13.27 7.98 6.51
N GLY A 94 -13.29 8.31 5.22
CA GLY A 94 -13.96 9.51 4.67
C GLY A 94 -15.47 9.50 4.85
N ASP A 95 -16.10 8.33 4.84
CA ASP A 95 -17.51 8.13 5.17
C ASP A 95 -17.68 6.98 6.17
N ALA A 96 -17.09 7.18 7.36
CA ALA A 96 -17.10 6.20 8.46
C ALA A 96 -18.52 5.78 8.87
N SER A 97 -19.49 6.70 8.80
CA SER A 97 -20.89 6.40 9.14
C SER A 97 -21.49 5.40 8.15
N ARG A 98 -21.36 5.65 6.84
CA ARG A 98 -21.88 4.75 5.82
C ARG A 98 -21.18 3.40 5.84
N PHE A 99 -19.86 3.41 6.01
CA PHE A 99 -19.08 2.18 6.16
C PHE A 99 -19.58 1.37 7.36
N TRP A 100 -19.74 2.00 8.53
CA TRP A 100 -20.25 1.36 9.73
C TRP A 100 -21.64 0.77 9.52
N SER A 101 -22.57 1.51 8.92
CA SER A 101 -23.94 1.02 8.69
C SER A 101 -23.98 -0.25 7.83
N ALA A 102 -23.13 -0.33 6.80
CA ALA A 102 -23.07 -1.46 5.88
C ALA A 102 -22.19 -2.64 6.37
N ALA A 103 -21.38 -2.43 7.40
CA ALA A 103 -20.41 -3.41 7.88
C ALA A 103 -21.04 -4.55 8.70
N THR A 104 -20.45 -5.74 8.60
CA THR A 104 -20.75 -6.89 9.48
C THR A 104 -20.32 -6.61 10.92
N LEU A 105 -20.78 -7.43 11.88
CA LEU A 105 -20.40 -7.26 13.29
C LEU A 105 -18.87 -7.33 13.50
N ASP A 106 -18.19 -8.28 12.87
CA ASP A 106 -16.72 -8.38 12.93
C ASP A 106 -16.03 -7.12 12.37
N GLN A 107 -16.48 -6.67 11.20
CA GLN A 107 -15.94 -5.47 10.55
C GLN A 107 -16.16 -4.22 11.42
N LYS A 108 -17.32 -4.08 12.05
CA LYS A 108 -17.63 -3.01 13.01
C LYS A 108 -16.66 -3.05 14.20
N GLN A 109 -16.49 -4.20 14.84
CA GLN A 109 -15.58 -4.33 15.98
C GLN A 109 -14.12 -3.99 15.61
N ARG A 110 -13.66 -4.46 14.44
CA ARG A 110 -12.32 -4.14 13.93
C ARG A 110 -12.16 -2.66 13.61
N PHE A 111 -13.15 -2.07 12.94
CA PHE A 111 -13.14 -0.64 12.62
C PHE A 111 -13.16 0.23 13.87
N GLN A 112 -13.92 -0.15 14.90
CA GLN A 112 -13.95 0.56 16.18
C GLN A 112 -12.60 0.49 16.89
N LYS A 113 -11.95 -0.67 16.94
CA LYS A 113 -10.60 -0.83 17.53
C LYS A 113 -9.55 0.01 16.79
N ILE A 114 -9.64 0.08 15.46
CA ILE A 114 -8.73 0.89 14.64
C ILE A 114 -9.01 2.39 14.87
N SER A 115 -10.28 2.78 14.94
CA SER A 115 -10.69 4.18 15.08
C SER A 115 -10.42 4.74 16.47
N PHE A 116 -10.57 3.92 17.51
CA PHE A 116 -10.37 4.27 18.91
C PHE A 116 -9.42 3.25 19.56
N PRO A 117 -8.10 3.40 19.36
CA PRO A 117 -7.11 2.43 19.86
C PRO A 117 -7.15 2.24 21.39
N GLU A 118 -7.47 3.31 22.12
CA GLU A 118 -7.61 3.29 23.58
C GLU A 118 -9.04 2.91 24.05
N GLY A 119 -9.94 2.62 23.11
CA GLY A 119 -11.34 2.35 23.36
C GLY A 119 -12.17 3.61 23.61
N LEU A 120 -13.48 3.40 23.78
CA LEU A 120 -14.46 4.44 24.09
C LEU A 120 -14.98 4.22 25.51
N ARG A 121 -14.88 5.25 26.35
CA ARG A 121 -15.49 5.23 27.69
C ARG A 121 -16.93 5.73 27.59
N PHE A 122 -17.84 5.03 28.26
CA PHE A 122 -19.25 5.40 28.37
C PHE A 122 -19.63 5.36 29.85
N ASP A 123 -20.21 6.44 30.37
CA ASP A 123 -20.58 6.57 31.78
C ASP A 123 -22.06 6.24 32.06
N GLY A 124 -22.83 5.87 31.04
CA GLY A 124 -24.27 5.62 31.14
C GLY A 124 -25.13 6.69 30.47
N GLU A 125 -24.60 7.91 30.27
CA GLU A 125 -25.30 9.02 29.61
C GLU A 125 -24.53 9.55 28.40
N ARG A 126 -23.20 9.60 28.48
CA ARG A 126 -22.34 10.24 27.47
C ARG A 126 -21.11 9.40 27.17
N PHE A 127 -20.63 9.53 25.94
CA PHE A 127 -19.32 9.04 25.55
C PHE A 127 -18.24 10.05 25.92
N GLY A 128 -17.13 9.56 26.48
CA GLY A 128 -15.93 10.37 26.69
C GLY A 128 -15.27 10.77 25.37
N THR A 129 -14.41 11.79 25.42
CA THR A 129 -13.59 12.18 24.25
C THR A 129 -12.38 11.26 24.15
N ALA A 130 -12.48 10.20 23.35
CA ALA A 130 -11.37 9.29 23.11
C ALA A 130 -10.42 9.84 22.02
N PRO A 131 -9.11 9.57 22.12
CA PRO A 131 -8.19 9.83 21.03
C PRO A 131 -8.56 8.95 19.83
N THR A 132 -8.79 9.58 18.68
CA THR A 132 -9.01 8.90 17.41
C THR A 132 -7.68 8.59 16.72
N CYS A 133 -7.64 7.60 15.83
CA CYS A 133 -6.44 7.32 15.06
C CYS A 133 -5.97 8.52 14.20
N LEU A 134 -4.67 8.57 13.88
CA LEU A 134 -4.03 9.66 13.14
C LEU A 134 -4.67 9.91 11.76
N ALA A 135 -5.31 8.92 11.14
CA ALA A 135 -5.98 9.13 9.86
C ALA A 135 -7.12 10.16 9.95
N PHE A 136 -7.81 10.25 11.09
CA PHE A 136 -8.86 11.25 11.30
C PHE A 136 -8.31 12.66 11.52
N SER A 137 -7.09 12.84 12.05
CA SER A 137 -6.49 14.16 12.22
C SER A 137 -6.15 14.81 10.88
N TYR A 138 -5.64 14.02 9.92
CA TYR A 138 -5.34 14.49 8.56
C TYR A 138 -6.59 14.84 7.74
N LEU A 139 -7.73 14.23 8.04
CA LEU A 139 -9.02 14.58 7.41
C LEU A 139 -9.66 15.81 8.07
N ARG A 140 -9.43 16.03 9.37
CA ARG A 140 -10.00 17.14 10.13
C ARG A 140 -9.48 18.51 9.68
N GLU A 141 -8.22 18.60 9.22
CA GLU A 141 -7.68 19.85 8.65
C GLU A 141 -8.40 20.34 7.39
N VAL A 142 -9.15 19.46 6.70
CA VAL A 142 -9.85 19.79 5.45
C VAL A 142 -11.28 20.33 5.69
N SER A 143 -11.80 20.30 6.93
CA SER A 143 -13.16 20.75 7.24
C SER A 143 -13.22 22.13 7.90
N SER A 144 -13.39 23.15 7.05
CA SER A 144 -13.99 24.48 7.27
C SER A 144 -13.34 25.48 8.26
N PRO A 145 -13.50 26.81 8.03
CA PRO A 145 -13.01 27.84 8.94
C PRO A 145 -13.71 27.71 10.29
N LYS A 146 -12.95 27.83 11.38
CA LYS A 146 -13.49 27.91 12.73
C LYS A 146 -14.53 29.04 12.78
N SER A 147 -15.81 28.68 12.91
CA SER A 147 -16.85 29.65 13.25
C SER A 147 -16.56 30.17 14.64
N SER A 148 -16.03 31.40 14.72
CA SER A 148 -15.83 32.12 15.97
C SER A 148 -17.15 32.79 16.37
N LEU A 149 -18.12 31.97 16.80
CA LEU A 149 -19.33 32.46 17.44
C LEU A 149 -19.43 31.85 18.83
N ALA A 150 -18.55 32.32 19.72
CA ALA A 150 -18.93 32.49 21.11
C ALA A 150 -19.13 33.99 21.30
N SER A 151 -20.38 34.43 21.48
CA SER A 151 -20.63 35.78 21.99
C SER A 151 -19.92 35.92 23.33
N ARG A 152 -19.06 36.93 23.45
CA ARG A 152 -18.48 37.29 24.75
C ARG A 152 -19.64 37.71 25.65
N THR A 153 -20.02 36.86 26.60
CA THR A 153 -20.89 37.27 27.70
C THR A 153 -20.24 38.47 28.37
N GLY A 154 -20.92 39.62 28.32
CA GLY A 154 -20.45 40.88 28.89
C GLY A 154 -20.19 40.75 30.39
N VAL A 155 -19.09 41.35 30.84
CA VAL A 155 -18.66 41.38 32.24
C VAL A 155 -19.28 42.55 33.02
N GLU A 156 -20.40 43.11 32.57
CA GLU A 156 -20.99 44.29 33.21
C GLU A 156 -21.96 43.90 34.34
N PRO A 157 -21.75 44.39 35.57
CA PRO A 157 -22.72 44.26 36.65
C PRO A 157 -23.90 45.21 36.42
N VAL A 158 -25.11 44.73 36.74
CA VAL A 158 -26.34 45.53 36.71
C VAL A 158 -26.28 46.62 37.78
N SER A 159 -26.44 47.89 37.39
CA SER A 159 -26.54 49.02 38.31
C SER A 159 -27.94 49.04 38.96
N PRO A 160 -28.07 49.09 40.30
CA PRO A 160 -29.36 49.35 40.95
C PRO A 160 -29.73 50.85 40.87
N PRO A 161 -31.03 51.19 41.09
CA PRO A 161 -31.58 52.53 40.92
C PRO A 161 -31.03 53.59 41.90
#